data_AF-A0A6M0CN75-F1
#
_entry.id   AF-A0A6M0CN75-F1
#
_cell.length_a   1.000
_cell.length_b   1.000
_cell.length_c   1.000
_cell.angle_alpha   90.00
_cell.angle_beta   90.00
_cell.angle_gamma   90.00
#
_symmetry.space_group_name_H-M   'P 1'
#
loop_
_entity.id
_entity.type
_entity.pdbx_description
1 polymer ?
#
loop_
_entity_poly.entity_id
_entity_poly.type
_entity_poly.pdbx_seq_one_letter_code
_entity_poly.pdbx_strand_id
1 'polypeptide(L)'
;MQEIKKIYHNDIGIGFYWKKEENSSQKKVQLVFRDTGFYLTLSQLKEFSSIIEHTTKNDACTNCPHTNCRSILLKTPASFIELAVNKTELHGVLDLVKGVLFKIEMQQLMDGICKN
;
A
#
# COMPACT_ATOMS: atom_id res chain seq x y z
N MET A 1 8.80 22.88 -9.00
CA MET A 1 7.51 22.18 -8.74
C MET A 1 7.82 20.70 -8.62
N GLN A 2 7.44 20.03 -7.52
CA GLN A 2 7.80 18.62 -7.33
C GLN A 2 6.98 17.75 -8.28
N GLU A 3 7.64 17.26 -9.34
CA GLU A 3 7.00 16.39 -10.30
C GLU A 3 6.95 14.96 -9.74
N ILE A 4 5.75 14.51 -9.36
CA ILE A 4 5.49 13.13 -8.96
C ILE A 4 5.08 12.30 -10.17
N LYS A 5 5.46 11.02 -10.21
CA LYS A 5 5.00 10.03 -11.18
C LYS A 5 4.00 9.11 -10.50
N LYS A 6 2.71 9.37 -10.74
CA LYS A 6 1.61 8.58 -10.15
C LYS A 6 1.66 7.14 -10.67
N ILE A 7 1.47 6.18 -9.78
CA ILE A 7 1.44 4.74 -10.10
C ILE A 7 -0.02 4.26 -10.11
N TYR A 8 -0.72 4.46 -9.00
CA TYR A 8 -2.10 4.06 -8.78
C TYR A 8 -2.73 4.93 -7.69
N HIS A 9 -4.05 5.07 -7.72
CA HIS A 9 -4.83 5.75 -6.69
C HIS A 9 -6.22 5.12 -6.62
N ASN A 10 -6.86 5.25 -5.47
CA ASN A 10 -8.26 4.94 -5.25
C ASN A 10 -8.84 5.96 -4.26
N ASP A 11 -10.05 5.72 -3.75
CA ASP A 11 -10.77 6.68 -2.92
C ASP A 11 -10.10 6.97 -1.57
N ILE A 12 -9.20 6.10 -1.09
CA ILE A 12 -8.56 6.26 0.21
C ILE A 12 -7.14 6.85 0.14
N GLY A 13 -6.52 6.88 -1.05
CA GLY A 13 -5.11 7.24 -1.16
C GLY A 13 -4.48 7.09 -2.53
N ILE A 14 -3.16 7.32 -2.57
CA ILE A 14 -2.36 7.37 -3.78
C ILE A 14 -0.96 6.77 -3.56
N GLY A 15 -0.46 6.04 -4.56
CA GLY A 15 0.92 5.60 -4.66
C GLY A 15 1.64 6.29 -5.82
N PHE A 16 2.85 6.81 -5.58
CA PHE A 16 3.64 7.50 -6.59
C PHE A 16 5.15 7.37 -6.35
N TYR A 17 5.93 7.67 -7.39
CA TYR A 17 7.37 7.88 -7.32
C TYR A 17 7.71 9.36 -7.34
N TRP A 18 8.77 9.74 -6.64
CA TRP A 18 9.40 11.06 -6.80
C TRP A 18 10.26 11.06 -8.07
N LYS A 19 10.02 11.97 -9.04
CA LYS A 19 10.84 12.00 -10.28
C LYS A 19 12.33 12.25 -10.01
N LYS A 20 12.67 12.98 -8.94
CA LYS A 20 14.07 13.21 -8.53
C LYS A 20 14.82 11.92 -8.19
N GLU A 21 14.12 10.84 -7.88
CA GLU A 21 14.69 9.57 -7.45
C GLU A 21 14.58 8.47 -8.52
N GLU A 22 14.17 8.81 -9.75
CA GLU A 22 14.01 7.83 -10.84
C GLU A 22 15.34 7.14 -11.22
N ASN A 23 16.48 7.81 -10.96
CA ASN A 23 17.84 7.31 -11.18
C ASN A 23 18.49 6.65 -9.95
N SER A 24 17.78 6.55 -8.81
CA SER A 24 18.31 5.89 -7.63
C SER A 24 18.27 4.36 -7.81
N SER A 25 19.35 3.68 -7.43
CA SER A 25 19.43 2.20 -7.45
C SER A 25 18.38 1.54 -6.56
N GLN A 26 17.79 2.27 -5.61
CA GLN A 26 16.74 1.77 -4.72
C GLN A 26 15.46 2.58 -4.91
N LYS A 27 14.68 2.23 -5.95
CA LYS A 27 13.37 2.85 -6.19
C LYS A 27 12.44 2.59 -5.02
N LYS A 28 12.03 3.67 -4.34
CA LYS A 28 11.05 3.64 -3.25
C LYS A 28 9.75 4.26 -3.70
N VAL A 29 8.66 3.67 -3.27
CA VAL A 29 7.30 4.15 -3.52
C VAL A 29 6.86 5.00 -2.34
N GLN A 30 6.33 6.18 -2.62
CA GLN A 30 5.57 6.96 -1.65
C GLN A 30 4.11 6.53 -1.74
N LEU A 31 3.62 5.90 -0.68
CA LEU A 31 2.22 5.57 -0.48
C LEU A 31 1.63 6.60 0.49
N VAL A 32 0.51 7.23 0.14
CA VAL A 32 -0.18 8.20 1.00
C VAL A 32 -1.63 7.77 1.11
N PHE A 33 -2.11 7.60 2.33
CA PHE A 33 -3.53 7.38 2.61
C PHE A 33 -3.88 8.02 3.95
N ARG A 34 -5.11 8.53 4.04
CA ARG A 34 -5.47 9.51 5.09
C ARG A 34 -4.43 10.65 5.13
N ASP A 35 -3.89 10.96 6.30
CA ASP A 35 -2.86 11.98 6.51
C ASP A 35 -1.45 11.38 6.72
N THR A 36 -1.24 10.10 6.38
CA THR A 36 0.02 9.39 6.60
C THR A 36 0.70 9.02 5.29
N GLY A 37 1.99 9.32 5.19
CA GLY A 37 2.84 8.93 4.07
C GLY A 37 3.83 7.84 4.46
N PHE A 38 3.80 6.71 3.78
CA PHE A 38 4.76 5.62 3.91
C PHE A 38 5.75 5.64 2.75
N TYR A 39 7.04 5.70 3.07
CA TYR A 39 8.09 5.64 2.08
C TYR A 39 8.75 4.26 2.06
N LEU A 40 8.30 3.42 1.14
CA LEU A 40 8.53 1.98 1.18
C LEU A 40 9.35 1.51 -0.01
N THR A 41 10.25 0.56 0.24
CA THR A 41 10.84 -0.25 -0.83
C THR A 41 9.81 -1.23 -1.39
N LEU A 42 10.07 -1.81 -2.56
CA LEU A 42 9.20 -2.84 -3.13
C LEU A 42 9.02 -4.05 -2.18
N SER A 43 10.10 -4.45 -1.48
CA SER A 43 10.04 -5.54 -0.49
C SER A 43 9.10 -5.20 0.66
N GLN A 44 9.25 -4.01 1.25
CA GLN A 44 8.38 -3.54 2.33
C GLN A 44 6.94 -3.35 1.88
N LEU A 45 6.70 -2.98 0.61
CA LEU A 45 5.36 -2.89 0.05
C LEU A 45 4.70 -4.27 -0.09
N LYS A 46 5.46 -5.29 -0.50
CA LYS A 46 5.00 -6.70 -0.53
C LYS A 46 4.70 -7.22 0.87
N GLU A 47 5.59 -6.94 1.82
CA GLU A 47 5.38 -7.25 3.24
C GLU A 47 4.09 -6.57 3.75
N PHE A 48 3.90 -5.29 3.44
CA PHE A 48 2.69 -4.58 3.85
C PHE A 48 1.43 -5.23 3.29
N SER A 49 1.43 -5.60 2.00
CA SER A 49 0.32 -6.32 1.38
C SER A 49 -0.01 -7.60 2.12
N SER A 50 1.01 -8.40 2.48
CA SER A 50 0.84 -9.63 3.23
C SER A 50 0.22 -9.37 4.61
N ILE A 51 0.73 -8.37 5.35
CA ILE A 51 0.19 -7.98 6.65
C ILE A 51 -1.30 -7.61 6.54
N ILE A 52 -1.66 -6.76 5.57
CA ILE A 52 -3.06 -6.32 5.38
C ILE A 52 -3.96 -7.51 5.03
N GLU A 53 -3.51 -8.42 4.16
CA GLU A 53 -4.27 -9.64 3.83
C GLU A 53 -4.49 -10.53 5.04
N HIS A 54 -3.45 -10.74 5.86
CA HIS A 54 -3.56 -11.51 7.09
C HIS A 54 -4.53 -10.86 8.07
N THR A 55 -4.47 -9.53 8.24
CA THR A 55 -5.43 -8.78 9.07
C THR A 55 -6.86 -8.93 8.54
N THR A 56 -7.06 -8.80 7.23
CA THR A 56 -8.39 -8.93 6.59
C THR A 56 -8.97 -10.34 6.75
N LYS A 57 -8.13 -11.39 6.66
CA LYS A 57 -8.55 -12.79 6.85
C LYS A 57 -8.79 -13.15 8.31
N ASN A 58 -7.99 -12.58 9.22
CA ASN A 58 -8.07 -12.82 10.66
C ASN A 58 -9.01 -11.84 11.39
N ASP A 59 -9.78 -11.02 10.65
CA ASP A 59 -10.67 -10.02 11.24
C ASP A 59 -11.56 -10.70 12.30
N ALA A 60 -11.24 -10.43 13.56
CA ALA A 60 -11.81 -11.06 14.75
C ALA A 60 -13.29 -10.66 14.98
N CYS A 61 -13.92 -10.03 14.00
CA CYS A 61 -15.29 -9.54 14.06
C CYS A 61 -16.33 -10.60 13.68
N THR A 62 -15.93 -11.82 13.29
CA THR A 62 -16.88 -12.91 13.00
C THR A 62 -17.78 -13.24 14.19
N ASN A 63 -17.33 -12.94 15.42
CA ASN A 63 -18.05 -13.18 16.67
C ASN A 63 -18.26 -11.89 17.50
N CYS A 64 -18.10 -10.70 16.90
CA CYS A 64 -18.27 -9.45 17.64
C CYS A 64 -19.77 -9.15 17.80
N PRO A 65 -20.27 -8.95 19.04
CA PRO A 65 -21.67 -8.62 19.29
C PRO A 65 -22.06 -7.21 18.80
N HIS A 66 -21.08 -6.38 18.46
CA HIS A 66 -21.29 -5.08 17.83
C HIS A 66 -21.18 -5.21 16.31
N THR A 67 -22.25 -4.85 15.60
CA THR A 67 -22.32 -4.82 14.12
C THR A 67 -21.36 -3.82 13.48
N ASN A 68 -20.82 -2.87 14.25
CA ASN A 68 -19.83 -1.90 13.83
C ASN A 68 -18.54 -2.03 14.63
N CYS A 69 -17.64 -2.93 14.20
CA CYS A 69 -16.25 -2.89 14.62
C CYS A 69 -15.63 -1.56 14.16
N ARG A 70 -15.59 -0.56 15.06
CA ARG A 70 -15.17 0.82 14.75
C ARG A 70 -13.68 0.93 14.41
N SER A 71 -12.84 0.04 14.91
CA SER A 71 -11.38 0.13 14.70
C SER A 71 -10.70 -1.24 14.74
N ILE A 72 -10.03 -1.58 13.65
CA ILE A 72 -9.09 -2.68 13.49
C ILE A 72 -7.69 -2.07 13.57
N LEU A 73 -6.79 -2.68 14.34
CA LEU A 73 -5.39 -2.26 14.41
C LEU A 73 -4.61 -2.91 13.27
N LEU A 74 -4.30 -2.12 12.25
CA LEU A 74 -3.47 -2.51 11.12
C LEU A 74 -2.00 -2.25 11.46
N LYS A 75 -1.21 -3.33 11.49
CA LYS A 75 0.25 -3.24 11.57
C LYS A 75 0.80 -2.66 10.28
N THR A 76 1.81 -1.81 10.40
CA THR A 76 2.52 -1.26 9.25
C THR A 76 3.93 -1.87 9.17
N PRO A 77 4.63 -1.76 8.02
CA PRO A 77 6.02 -2.20 7.91
C PRO A 77 6.99 -1.44 8.83
N ALA A 78 6.55 -0.33 9.42
CA ALA A 78 7.28 0.33 10.50
C ALA A 78 6.90 -0.33 11.83
N SER A 79 7.89 -0.92 12.51
CA SER A 79 7.70 -1.74 13.72
C SER A 79 7.09 -0.99 14.92
N PHE A 80 7.05 0.34 14.87
CA PHE A 80 6.58 1.23 15.93
C PHE A 80 5.31 2.00 15.57
N ILE A 81 4.72 1.74 14.39
CA ILE A 81 3.50 2.43 13.93
C ILE A 81 2.42 1.40 13.60
N GLU A 82 1.29 1.52 14.30
CA GLU A 82 0.05 0.80 14.01
C GLU A 82 -1.04 1.83 13.69
N LEU A 83 -1.93 1.50 12.77
CA LEU A 83 -3.01 2.36 12.33
C LEU A 83 -4.37 1.78 12.72
N ALA A 84 -5.21 2.59 13.34
CA ALA A 84 -6.60 2.23 13.59
C ALA A 84 -7.45 2.52 12.33
N VAL A 85 -7.95 1.47 11.67
CA VAL A 85 -8.74 1.56 10.44
C VAL A 85 -10.08 0.84 10.60
N ASN A 86 -11.13 1.28 9.93
CA ASN A 86 -12.36 0.50 9.83
C ASN A 86 -12.25 -0.56 8.71
N LYS A 87 -13.25 -1.44 8.61
CA LYS A 87 -13.25 -2.52 7.60
C LYS A 87 -13.20 -1.99 6.16
N THR A 88 -13.94 -0.94 5.84
CA THR A 88 -13.97 -0.34 4.50
C THR A 88 -12.60 0.24 4.15
N GLU A 89 -11.98 0.95 5.09
CA GLU A 89 -10.63 1.49 4.91
C GLU A 89 -9.59 0.38 4.79
N LEU A 90 -9.68 -0.70 5.57
CA LEU A 90 -8.78 -1.84 5.46
C LEU A 90 -8.79 -2.44 4.03
N HIS A 91 -9.98 -2.61 3.46
CA HIS A 91 -10.12 -3.08 2.07
C HIS A 91 -9.60 -2.04 1.06
N GLY A 92 -9.84 -0.75 1.30
CA GLY A 92 -9.28 0.32 0.49
C GLY A 92 -7.75 0.34 0.50
N VAL A 93 -7.12 0.11 1.67
CA VAL A 93 -5.66 0.05 1.80
C VAL A 93 -5.12 -1.18 1.09
N LEU A 94 -5.80 -2.32 1.21
CA LEU A 94 -5.44 -3.53 0.47
C LEU A 94 -5.48 -3.31 -1.05
N ASP A 95 -6.56 -2.71 -1.56
CA ASP A 95 -6.71 -2.37 -2.98
C ASP A 95 -5.61 -1.40 -3.43
N LEU A 96 -5.33 -0.35 -2.65
CA LEU A 96 -4.30 0.63 -2.96
C LEU A 96 -2.92 -0.03 -3.09
N VAL A 97 -2.53 -0.82 -2.09
CA VAL A 97 -1.22 -1.49 -2.06
C VAL A 97 -1.10 -2.50 -3.20
N LYS A 98 -2.14 -3.30 -3.46
CA LYS A 98 -2.15 -4.27 -4.56
C LYS A 98 -2.13 -3.59 -5.93
N GLY A 99 -2.92 -2.54 -6.13
CA GLY A 99 -2.95 -1.79 -7.38
C GLY A 99 -1.60 -1.17 -7.71
N VAL A 100 -0.91 -0.63 -6.70
CA VAL A 100 0.46 -0.14 -6.83
C VAL A 100 1.43 -1.28 -7.20
N LEU A 101 1.41 -2.39 -6.45
CA LEU A 101 2.27 -3.56 -6.73
C LEU A 101 2.07 -4.10 -8.14
N PHE A 102 0.81 -4.29 -8.54
CA PHE A 102 0.44 -4.78 -9.87
C PHE A 102 0.97 -3.87 -10.98
N LYS A 103 0.83 -2.55 -10.85
CA LYS A 103 1.35 -1.60 -11.84
C LYS A 103 2.87 -1.65 -11.96
N ILE A 104 3.59 -1.81 -10.84
CA ILE A 104 5.05 -1.92 -10.84
C ILE A 104 5.49 -3.21 -11.54
N GLU A 105 4.88 -4.34 -11.18
CA GLU A 105 5.22 -5.65 -11.75
C GLU A 105 4.86 -5.72 -13.24
N MET A 106 3.72 -5.16 -13.65
CA MET A 106 3.37 -5.00 -15.06
C MET A 106 4.42 -4.19 -15.83
N GLN A 107 4.86 -3.05 -15.29
CA GLN A 107 5.85 -2.22 -15.96
C GLN A 107 7.18 -2.96 -16.10
N GLN A 108 7.63 -3.66 -15.06
CA GLN A 108 8.84 -4.49 -15.09
C GLN A 108 8.75 -5.60 -16.16
N LEU A 109 7.59 -6.23 -16.29
CA LEU A 109 7.35 -7.23 -17.32
C LEU A 109 7.43 -6.63 -18.73
N MET A 110 6.75 -5.50 -18.98
CA MET A 110 6.79 -4.83 -20.29
C MET A 110 8.21 -4.37 -20.66
N ASP A 111 8.93 -3.76 -19.71
CA ASP A 111 10.32 -3.33 -19.91
C ASP A 111 11.27 -4.52 -20.17
N GLY A 112 10.95 -5.71 -19.64
CA GLY A 112 11.69 -6.94 -19.90
C GLY A 112 11.39 -7.55 -21.28
N ILE A 113 10.13 -7.51 -21.71
CA ILE A 113 9.71 -8.03 -23.02
C ILE A 113 10.26 -7.16 -24.16
N CYS A 114 10.28 -5.83 -24.00
CA CYS A 114 10.79 -4.90 -25.02
C CYS A 114 12.32 -4.90 -25.18
N LYS A 115 13.06 -5.71 -24.40
CA LYS A 115 14.52 -5.84 -24.49
C LYS A 115 14.99 -7.10 -25.23
N ASN A 116 14.07 -7.89 -25.78
CA ASN A 116 14.35 -9.07 -26.60
C ASN A 116 14.05 -8.80 -28.08
#